data_AF-A0A2D4NAU0-F1
#
_entry.id   AF-A0A2D4NAU0-F1
#
_cell.length_a   1.000
_cell.length_b   1.000
_cell.length_c   1.000
_cell.angle_alpha   90.00
_cell.angle_beta   90.00
_cell.angle_gamma   90.00
#
_symmetry.space_group_name_H-M   'P 1'
#
loop_
_entity.id
_entity.type
_entity.pdbx_description
1 polymer ?
#
loop_
_entity_poly.entity_id
_entity_poly.type
_entity_poly.pdbx_seq_one_letter_code
_entity_poly.pdbx_strand_id
1 'polypeptide(L)'
;RRVHGLYFQVLFLTTQFEAAISFLFRTERFRCHAVHVALVLFELKLLLKSSGQSAQLLSHEAGDPPATRRLNFVRLLMLYTRKFESTDPREALQYFYFLRNEKDSQGENMFLRCVSELVIESREFDMILGKLENNGSRKPGVIDKFTRDTKPLINKVASVAESKGLFEEAAKLYDLAKNADKVLELMNKLLSPVVSQVSAPQSNKERLKNMAHAIAERYKAQGISTKKPVDSTFYLLLDLITFFDEYHAGHIDRAFDIIEQLKLVPLSQEYVEERVAAFRHFSDEIRHNLSEVLLATMNILFTQYKRLKCASPATPARPTRVIEDRDSQLRSQARALITFAGMIPYRTSGDTNARLVQMEVLMN
;
A
#
# COMPACT_ATOMS: atom_id res chain seq x y z
N ARG A 1 11.96 -50.31 -14.57
CA ARG A 1 12.64 -49.36 -15.49
C ARG A 1 12.27 -49.60 -16.96
N ARG A 2 12.45 -50.81 -17.52
CA ARG A 2 12.14 -51.08 -18.95
C ARG A 2 10.66 -50.90 -19.34
N VAL A 3 9.72 -51.32 -18.47
CA VAL A 3 8.28 -51.27 -18.78
C VAL A 3 7.73 -49.84 -18.92
N HIS A 4 8.12 -48.92 -18.02
CA HIS A 4 7.70 -47.51 -18.12
C HIS A 4 8.26 -46.80 -19.35
N GLY A 5 9.52 -47.08 -19.71
CA GLY A 5 10.13 -46.54 -20.93
C GLY A 5 9.45 -47.06 -22.19
N LEU A 6 9.16 -48.37 -22.24
CA LEU A 6 8.51 -48.99 -23.39
C LEU A 6 7.09 -48.48 -23.59
N TYR A 7 6.28 -48.37 -22.52
CA TYR A 7 4.92 -47.86 -22.66
C TYR A 7 4.88 -46.38 -23.07
N PHE A 8 5.77 -45.55 -22.52
CA PHE A 8 5.94 -44.17 -23.00
C PHE A 8 6.31 -44.14 -24.48
N GLN A 9 7.28 -44.95 -24.91
CA GLN A 9 7.68 -45.04 -26.32
C GLN A 9 6.52 -45.45 -27.23
N VAL A 10 5.71 -46.44 -26.82
CA VAL A 10 4.52 -46.86 -27.58
C VAL A 10 3.53 -45.71 -27.71
N LEU A 11 3.19 -45.03 -26.61
CA LEU A 11 2.29 -43.88 -26.64
C LEU A 11 2.84 -42.75 -27.51
N PHE A 12 4.14 -42.46 -27.42
CA PHE A 12 4.78 -41.38 -28.15
C PHE A 12 4.88 -41.68 -29.66
N LEU A 13 5.25 -42.90 -30.04
CA LEU A 13 5.32 -43.35 -31.44
C LEU A 13 3.94 -43.50 -32.08
N THR A 14 2.90 -43.77 -31.29
CA THR A 14 1.50 -43.77 -31.75
C THR A 14 0.83 -42.39 -31.64
N THR A 15 1.63 -41.33 -31.48
CA THR A 15 1.19 -39.93 -31.44
C THR A 15 0.17 -39.59 -30.34
N GLN A 16 0.10 -40.39 -29.27
CA GLN A 16 -0.75 -40.14 -28.10
C GLN A 16 0.01 -39.28 -27.08
N PHE A 17 0.41 -38.08 -27.49
CA PHE A 17 1.34 -37.22 -26.74
C PHE A 17 0.83 -36.86 -25.34
N GLU A 18 -0.44 -36.47 -25.21
CA GLU A 18 -1.06 -36.04 -23.96
C GLU A 18 -1.10 -37.19 -22.94
N ALA A 19 -1.45 -38.39 -23.41
CA ALA A 19 -1.45 -39.60 -22.60
C ALA A 19 -0.02 -40.00 -22.20
N ALA A 20 0.96 -39.89 -23.11
CA ALA A 20 2.37 -40.17 -22.85
C ALA A 20 2.93 -39.25 -21.76
N ILE A 21 2.67 -37.95 -21.86
CA ILE A 21 3.08 -36.94 -20.87
C ILE A 21 2.42 -37.23 -19.52
N SER A 22 1.10 -37.44 -19.50
CA SER A 22 0.36 -37.72 -18.27
C SER A 22 0.85 -39.00 -17.58
N PHE A 23 1.11 -40.06 -18.35
CA PHE A 23 1.70 -41.30 -17.84
C PHE A 23 3.08 -41.06 -17.21
N LEU A 24 3.95 -40.31 -17.89
CA LEU A 24 5.30 -40.04 -17.42
C LEU A 24 5.29 -39.16 -16.16
N PHE A 25 4.39 -38.18 -16.08
CA PHE A 25 4.25 -37.26 -14.95
C PHE A 25 3.77 -37.92 -13.66
N ARG A 26 3.05 -39.06 -13.75
CA ARG A 26 2.64 -39.84 -12.56
C ARG A 26 3.82 -40.35 -11.76
N THR A 27 4.95 -40.64 -12.43
CA THR A 27 6.15 -41.13 -11.77
C THR A 27 7.06 -39.97 -11.40
N GLU A 28 7.28 -39.74 -10.11
CA GLU A 28 8.02 -38.58 -9.60
C GLU A 28 9.38 -38.35 -10.27
N ARG A 29 10.17 -39.43 -10.42
CA ARG A 29 11.49 -39.38 -11.06
C ARG A 29 11.47 -38.88 -12.51
N PHE A 30 10.35 -39.03 -13.21
CA PHE A 30 10.22 -38.66 -14.62
C PHE A 30 9.42 -37.38 -14.85
N ARG A 31 8.97 -36.68 -13.79
CA ARG A 31 8.20 -35.43 -13.93
C ARG A 31 8.93 -34.35 -14.70
N CYS A 32 10.23 -34.16 -14.43
CA CYS A 32 11.02 -33.19 -15.20
C CYS A 32 11.01 -33.54 -16.69
N HIS A 33 11.23 -34.81 -17.05
CA HIS A 33 11.19 -35.25 -18.45
C HIS A 33 9.80 -35.03 -19.07
N ALA A 34 8.73 -35.37 -18.36
CA ALA A 34 7.35 -35.14 -18.82
C ALA A 34 7.07 -33.67 -19.11
N VAL A 35 7.49 -32.77 -18.21
CA VAL A 35 7.32 -31.33 -18.36
C VAL A 35 8.13 -30.80 -19.54
N HIS A 36 9.42 -31.12 -19.65
CA HIS A 36 10.25 -30.61 -20.75
C HIS A 36 9.80 -31.14 -22.12
N VAL A 37 9.37 -32.40 -22.20
CA VAL A 37 8.75 -32.94 -23.43
C VAL A 37 7.46 -32.18 -23.75
N ALA A 38 6.62 -31.90 -22.76
CA ALA A 38 5.40 -31.12 -22.95
C ALA A 38 5.70 -29.68 -23.42
N LEU A 39 6.74 -29.03 -22.89
CA LEU A 39 7.18 -27.70 -23.32
C LEU A 39 7.56 -27.69 -24.80
N VAL A 40 8.34 -28.66 -25.25
CA VAL A 40 8.75 -28.79 -26.65
C VAL A 40 7.53 -29.00 -27.55
N LEU A 41 6.63 -29.93 -27.18
CA LEU A 41 5.41 -30.18 -27.96
C LEU A 41 4.45 -29.00 -27.98
N PHE A 42 4.40 -28.23 -26.89
CA PHE A 42 3.61 -27.00 -26.79
C PHE A 42 4.14 -25.92 -27.75
N GLU A 43 5.45 -25.65 -27.75
CA GLU A 43 6.05 -24.65 -28.67
C GLU A 43 5.94 -25.10 -30.15
N LEU A 44 5.98 -26.41 -30.42
CA LEU A 44 5.73 -26.97 -31.74
C LEU A 44 4.23 -26.99 -32.13
N LYS A 45 3.32 -26.58 -31.24
CA LYS A 45 1.85 -26.60 -31.44
C LYS A 45 1.29 -28.01 -31.72
N LEU A 46 1.94 -29.04 -31.19
CA LEU A 46 1.54 -30.44 -31.34
C LEU A 46 0.67 -30.95 -30.18
N LEU A 47 0.49 -30.14 -29.14
CA LEU A 47 -0.25 -30.50 -27.94
C LEU A 47 -1.73 -30.10 -28.05
N LEU A 48 -2.63 -31.06 -27.88
CA LEU A 48 -4.06 -30.80 -27.68
C LEU A 48 -4.30 -30.34 -26.24
N LYS A 49 -4.70 -29.08 -26.10
CA LYS A 49 -4.95 -28.45 -24.80
C LYS A 49 -6.39 -28.64 -24.35
N SER A 50 -6.58 -28.78 -23.04
CA SER A 50 -7.90 -28.70 -22.43
C SER A 50 -8.46 -27.27 -22.49
N SER A 51 -9.76 -27.12 -22.72
CA SER A 51 -10.46 -25.83 -22.83
C SER A 51 -10.75 -25.16 -21.47
N GLY A 52 -10.62 -25.88 -20.35
CA GLY A 52 -10.90 -25.38 -19.00
C GLY A 52 -9.77 -25.64 -18.00
N GLN A 53 -9.50 -24.66 -17.13
CA GLN A 53 -8.43 -24.76 -16.12
C GLN A 53 -8.74 -25.71 -14.97
N SER A 54 -10.03 -25.87 -14.65
CA SER A 54 -10.53 -26.82 -13.66
C SER A 54 -10.48 -28.28 -14.15
N ALA A 55 -10.17 -28.50 -15.44
CA ALA A 55 -10.02 -29.84 -15.98
C ALA A 55 -8.91 -30.61 -15.26
N GLN A 56 -9.08 -31.94 -15.18
CA GLN A 56 -8.03 -32.84 -14.74
C GLN A 56 -6.80 -32.70 -15.65
N LEU A 57 -5.64 -33.19 -15.19
CA LEU A 57 -4.40 -33.10 -15.96
C LEU A 57 -4.55 -33.67 -17.38
N LEU A 58 -5.31 -34.77 -17.50
CA LEU A 58 -5.69 -35.38 -18.76
C LEU A 58 -7.22 -35.42 -18.81
N SER A 59 -7.82 -34.86 -19.85
CA SER A 59 -9.27 -34.82 -20.03
C SER A 59 -9.68 -35.33 -21.41
N HIS A 60 -10.96 -35.65 -21.56
CA HIS A 60 -11.62 -35.90 -22.83
C HIS A 60 -12.76 -34.89 -22.93
N GLU A 61 -12.88 -34.19 -24.05
CA GLU A 61 -13.91 -33.16 -24.24
C GLU A 61 -15.04 -33.66 -25.13
N ALA A 62 -16.24 -33.09 -24.94
CA ALA A 62 -17.39 -33.43 -25.76
C ALA A 62 -17.11 -33.06 -27.23
N GLY A 63 -17.19 -34.06 -28.12
CA GLY A 63 -16.84 -33.91 -29.54
C GLY A 63 -15.46 -34.45 -29.91
N ASP A 64 -14.59 -34.75 -28.94
CA ASP A 64 -13.33 -35.44 -29.22
C ASP A 64 -13.58 -36.92 -29.58
N PRO A 65 -12.86 -37.50 -30.56
CA PRO A 65 -12.89 -38.94 -30.81
C PRO A 65 -12.53 -39.75 -29.55
N PRO A 66 -13.02 -40.99 -29.39
CA PRO A 66 -12.84 -41.78 -28.14
C PRO A 66 -11.39 -41.95 -27.69
N ALA A 67 -10.44 -42.02 -28.64
CA ALA A 67 -9.01 -42.16 -28.37
C ALA A 67 -8.28 -40.84 -28.12
N THR A 68 -8.90 -39.70 -28.41
CA THR A 68 -8.29 -38.38 -28.26
C THR A 68 -8.28 -37.99 -26.79
N ARG A 69 -7.18 -37.40 -26.34
CA ARG A 69 -7.05 -36.86 -24.98
C ARG A 69 -6.46 -35.47 -25.09
N ARG A 70 -6.83 -34.62 -24.13
CA ARG A 70 -6.35 -33.25 -24.01
C ARG A 70 -5.59 -33.08 -22.71
N LEU A 71 -4.48 -32.34 -22.77
CA LEU A 71 -3.64 -32.06 -21.62
C LEU A 71 -3.95 -30.67 -21.07
N ASN A 72 -4.17 -30.58 -19.77
CA ASN A 72 -4.22 -29.30 -19.08
C ASN A 72 -2.77 -28.81 -18.85
N PHE A 73 -2.22 -28.14 -19.85
CA PHE A 73 -0.83 -27.67 -19.86
C PHE A 73 -0.52 -26.68 -18.73
N VAL A 74 -1.45 -25.75 -18.46
CA VAL A 74 -1.36 -24.79 -17.35
C VAL A 74 -1.20 -25.55 -16.03
N ARG A 75 -2.09 -26.52 -15.76
CA ARG A 75 -2.05 -27.33 -14.54
C ARG A 75 -0.77 -28.17 -14.44
N LEU A 76 -0.27 -28.71 -15.56
CA LEU A 76 1.00 -29.45 -15.57
C LEU A 76 2.14 -28.56 -15.05
N LEU A 77 2.27 -27.34 -15.55
CA LEU A 77 3.32 -26.41 -15.14
C LEU A 77 3.16 -26.00 -13.68
N MET A 78 1.95 -25.61 -13.26
CA MET A 78 1.69 -25.23 -11.86
C MET A 78 2.00 -26.37 -10.87
N LEU A 79 1.61 -27.62 -11.19
CA LEU A 79 1.93 -28.77 -10.34
C LEU A 79 3.43 -29.06 -10.26
N TYR A 80 4.18 -28.72 -11.31
CA TYR A 80 5.62 -28.90 -11.34
C TYR A 80 6.36 -27.80 -10.57
N THR A 81 6.02 -26.53 -10.82
CA THR A 81 6.65 -25.37 -10.18
C THR A 81 6.39 -25.31 -8.68
N ARG A 82 5.21 -25.78 -8.22
CA ARG A 82 4.85 -25.81 -6.80
C ARG A 82 5.87 -26.47 -5.87
N LYS A 83 6.73 -27.35 -6.40
CA LYS A 83 7.79 -27.99 -5.61
C LYS A 83 8.96 -27.07 -5.25
N PHE A 84 9.18 -26.01 -6.03
CA PHE A 84 10.36 -25.15 -5.91
C PHE A 84 10.05 -23.66 -6.07
N GLU A 85 8.79 -23.25 -6.29
CA GLU A 85 8.46 -21.83 -6.49
C GLU A 85 8.70 -20.96 -5.25
N SER A 86 8.69 -21.55 -4.06
CA SER A 86 9.07 -20.89 -2.82
C SER A 86 10.58 -20.81 -2.59
N THR A 87 11.36 -21.77 -3.09
CA THR A 87 12.83 -21.81 -2.92
C THR A 87 13.56 -21.12 -4.06
N ASP A 88 13.06 -21.29 -5.28
CA ASP A 88 13.67 -20.88 -6.54
C ASP A 88 12.64 -20.16 -7.44
N PRO A 89 12.10 -19.00 -7.01
CA PRO A 89 11.08 -18.26 -7.76
C PRO A 89 11.58 -17.81 -9.14
N ARG A 90 12.89 -17.57 -9.28
CA ARG A 90 13.54 -17.27 -10.57
C ARG A 90 13.37 -18.39 -11.58
N GLU A 91 13.51 -19.64 -11.14
CA GLU A 91 13.34 -20.79 -12.01
C GLU A 91 11.86 -20.99 -12.33
N ALA A 92 10.96 -20.85 -11.35
CA ALA A 92 9.51 -20.97 -11.56
C ALA A 92 9.00 -19.97 -12.61
N LEU A 93 9.51 -18.74 -12.58
CA LEU A 93 9.20 -17.70 -13.55
C LEU A 93 9.52 -18.11 -15.01
N GLN A 94 10.62 -18.85 -15.23
CA GLN A 94 10.98 -19.34 -16.56
C GLN A 94 9.91 -20.30 -17.12
N TYR A 95 9.35 -21.17 -16.26
CA TYR A 95 8.26 -22.06 -16.66
C TYR A 95 6.97 -21.28 -16.93
N PHE A 96 6.63 -20.29 -16.09
CA PHE A 96 5.43 -19.48 -16.30
C PHE A 96 5.47 -18.68 -17.60
N TYR A 97 6.64 -18.33 -18.12
CA TYR A 97 6.75 -17.65 -19.42
C TYR A 97 6.14 -18.45 -20.59
N PHE A 98 6.06 -19.77 -20.51
CA PHE A 98 5.35 -20.58 -21.50
C PHE A 98 3.83 -20.34 -21.50
N LEU A 99 3.29 -19.73 -20.45
CA LEU A 99 1.88 -19.38 -20.32
C LEU A 99 1.54 -17.96 -20.83
N ARG A 100 2.50 -17.26 -21.45
CA ARG A 100 2.35 -15.86 -21.93
C ARG A 100 1.21 -15.64 -22.92
N ASN A 101 0.79 -16.69 -23.63
CA ASN A 101 -0.31 -16.64 -24.61
C ASN A 101 -1.56 -17.38 -24.12
N GLU A 102 -1.50 -17.99 -22.94
CA GLU A 102 -2.63 -18.72 -22.35
C GLU A 102 -3.51 -17.76 -21.57
N LYS A 103 -4.81 -18.01 -21.62
CA LYS A 103 -5.81 -17.24 -20.90
C LYS A 103 -6.64 -18.14 -19.99
N ASP A 104 -7.17 -17.56 -18.93
CA ASP A 104 -8.17 -18.23 -18.11
C ASP A 104 -9.58 -18.12 -18.66
N SER A 105 -10.52 -18.75 -17.96
CA SER A 105 -11.94 -18.73 -18.32
C SER A 105 -12.53 -17.31 -18.29
N GLN A 106 -11.88 -16.36 -17.61
CA GLN A 106 -12.25 -14.94 -17.56
C GLN A 106 -11.48 -14.10 -18.60
N GLY A 107 -10.62 -14.73 -19.41
CA GLY A 107 -9.78 -14.07 -20.40
C GLY A 107 -8.50 -13.44 -19.84
N GLU A 108 -8.20 -13.64 -18.55
CA GLU A 108 -6.98 -13.12 -17.92
C GLU A 108 -5.76 -13.91 -18.38
N ASN A 109 -4.67 -13.20 -18.63
CA ASN A 109 -3.42 -13.82 -19.06
C ASN A 109 -2.80 -14.66 -17.93
N MET A 110 -2.54 -15.95 -18.21
CA MET A 110 -2.05 -16.88 -17.19
C MET A 110 -0.64 -16.61 -16.70
N PHE A 111 0.22 -16.06 -17.56
CA PHE A 111 1.53 -15.60 -17.11
C PHE A 111 1.40 -14.48 -16.07
N LEU A 112 0.55 -13.48 -16.32
CA LEU A 112 0.33 -12.39 -15.35
C LEU A 112 -0.21 -12.92 -14.02
N ARG A 113 -1.16 -13.86 -14.07
CA ARG A 113 -1.75 -14.46 -12.88
C ARG A 113 -0.73 -15.25 -12.06
N CYS A 114 -0.03 -16.20 -12.68
CA CYS A 114 0.96 -17.03 -12.00
C CYS A 114 2.12 -16.20 -11.44
N VAL A 115 2.59 -15.18 -12.17
CA VAL A 115 3.63 -14.28 -11.66
C VAL A 115 3.13 -13.43 -10.50
N SER A 116 1.87 -12.97 -10.54
CA SER A 116 1.29 -12.23 -9.42
C SER A 116 1.20 -13.08 -8.15
N GLU A 117 0.75 -14.32 -8.27
CA GLU A 117 0.71 -15.26 -7.14
C GLU A 117 2.13 -15.57 -6.63
N LEU A 118 3.07 -15.87 -7.53
CA LEU A 118 4.48 -16.15 -7.21
C LEU A 118 5.15 -15.03 -6.41
N VAL A 119 5.02 -13.79 -6.88
CA VAL A 119 5.67 -12.63 -6.24
C VAL A 119 5.10 -12.40 -4.84
N ILE A 120 3.78 -12.55 -4.67
CA ILE A 120 3.12 -12.34 -3.39
C ILE A 120 3.46 -13.44 -2.38
N GLU A 121 3.54 -14.70 -2.82
CA GLU A 121 3.84 -15.84 -1.95
C GLU A 121 5.31 -15.90 -1.57
N SER A 122 6.22 -15.66 -2.53
CA SER A 122 7.67 -15.63 -2.27
C SER A 122 8.11 -14.39 -1.50
N ARG A 123 7.35 -13.28 -1.59
CA ARG A 123 7.73 -11.93 -1.10
C ARG A 123 9.03 -11.38 -1.70
N GLU A 124 9.49 -11.96 -2.80
CA GLU A 124 10.71 -11.56 -3.52
C GLU A 124 10.42 -10.44 -4.55
N PHE A 125 9.78 -9.36 -4.10
CA PHE A 125 9.32 -8.25 -4.94
C PHE A 125 10.49 -7.60 -5.70
N ASP A 126 11.52 -7.17 -4.98
CA ASP A 126 12.68 -6.48 -5.55
C ASP A 126 13.46 -7.35 -6.54
N MET A 127 13.58 -8.66 -6.24
CA MET A 127 14.29 -9.59 -7.11
C MET A 127 13.53 -9.80 -8.42
N ILE A 128 12.23 -10.06 -8.34
CA ILE A 128 11.42 -10.43 -9.51
C ILE A 128 11.04 -9.19 -10.32
N LEU A 129 10.50 -8.17 -9.66
CA LEU A 129 9.94 -6.98 -10.29
C LEU A 129 10.92 -5.81 -10.36
N GLY A 130 12.08 -5.88 -9.70
CA GLY A 130 13.03 -4.78 -9.64
C GLY A 130 12.70 -3.79 -8.51
N LYS A 131 13.60 -2.83 -8.30
CA LYS A 131 13.50 -1.85 -7.21
C LYS A 131 13.76 -0.44 -7.72
N LEU A 132 13.25 0.56 -7.01
CA LEU A 132 13.61 1.95 -7.27
C LEU A 132 14.91 2.30 -6.56
N GLU A 133 15.80 3.00 -7.27
CA GLU A 133 16.98 3.64 -6.72
C GLU A 133 16.62 5.05 -6.20
N ASN A 134 17.50 5.66 -5.41
CA ASN A 134 17.24 6.96 -4.76
C ASN A 134 16.95 8.10 -5.76
N ASN A 135 17.49 8.01 -6.98
CA ASN A 135 17.23 8.96 -8.06
C ASN A 135 15.87 8.74 -8.76
N GLY A 136 15.08 7.76 -8.32
CA GLY A 136 13.81 7.37 -8.92
C GLY A 136 13.94 6.55 -10.22
N SER A 137 15.16 6.16 -10.59
CA SER A 137 15.37 5.18 -11.67
C SER A 137 15.07 3.77 -11.16
N ARG A 138 14.54 2.92 -12.04
CA ARG A 138 14.24 1.53 -11.71
C ARG A 138 15.43 0.64 -12.04
N LYS A 139 15.95 -0.08 -11.05
CA LYS A 139 16.83 -1.23 -11.26
C LYS A 139 15.99 -2.41 -11.76
N PRO A 140 16.35 -3.01 -12.91
CA PRO A 140 15.57 -4.12 -13.48
C PRO A 140 15.61 -5.35 -12.59
N GLY A 141 14.49 -6.09 -12.58
CA GLY A 141 14.35 -7.38 -11.93
C GLY A 141 14.51 -8.53 -12.92
N VAL A 142 14.20 -9.76 -12.48
CA VAL A 142 14.23 -10.94 -13.35
C VAL A 142 13.17 -10.84 -14.46
N ILE A 143 12.03 -10.21 -14.18
CA ILE A 143 10.90 -10.10 -15.13
C ILE A 143 11.26 -9.35 -16.42
N ASP A 144 12.21 -8.42 -16.35
CA ASP A 144 12.67 -7.60 -17.48
C ASP A 144 13.31 -8.43 -18.60
N LYS A 145 13.75 -9.67 -18.30
CA LYS A 145 14.25 -10.61 -19.31
C LYS A 145 13.13 -11.16 -20.21
N PHE A 146 11.89 -11.16 -19.73
CA PHE A 146 10.75 -11.82 -20.37
C PHE A 146 9.82 -10.84 -21.09
N THR A 147 9.72 -9.60 -20.60
CA THR A 147 8.90 -8.55 -21.21
C THR A 147 9.60 -7.20 -21.16
N ARG A 148 9.47 -6.44 -22.24
CA ARG A 148 9.95 -5.05 -22.31
C ARG A 148 9.04 -4.09 -21.56
N ASP A 149 7.72 -4.34 -21.59
CA ASP A 149 6.75 -3.56 -20.83
C ASP A 149 6.35 -4.32 -19.57
N THR A 150 6.97 -3.93 -18.45
CA THR A 150 6.75 -4.51 -17.13
C THR A 150 5.65 -3.79 -16.35
N LYS A 151 5.23 -2.59 -16.79
CA LYS A 151 4.27 -1.76 -16.03
C LYS A 151 2.89 -2.42 -15.85
N PRO A 152 2.28 -3.08 -16.86
CA PRO A 152 0.98 -3.71 -16.68
C PRO A 152 1.05 -4.85 -15.65
N LEU A 153 2.14 -5.62 -15.69
CA LEU A 153 2.40 -6.70 -14.76
C LEU A 153 2.58 -6.15 -13.34
N ILE A 154 3.44 -5.15 -13.15
CA ILE A 154 3.69 -4.55 -11.84
C ILE A 154 2.39 -3.94 -11.26
N ASN A 155 1.59 -3.24 -12.07
CA ASN A 155 0.28 -2.73 -11.63
C ASN A 155 -0.68 -3.86 -11.23
N LYS A 156 -0.68 -4.98 -11.96
CA LYS A 156 -1.49 -6.14 -11.59
C LYS A 156 -1.05 -6.73 -10.25
N VAL A 157 0.26 -6.92 -10.04
CA VAL A 157 0.78 -7.40 -8.75
C VAL A 157 0.45 -6.42 -7.62
N ALA A 158 0.59 -5.11 -7.86
CA ALA A 158 0.22 -4.07 -6.89
C ALA A 158 -1.27 -4.14 -6.50
N SER A 159 -2.16 -4.33 -7.48
CA SER A 159 -3.59 -4.49 -7.24
C SER A 159 -3.92 -5.76 -6.43
N VAL A 160 -3.20 -6.86 -6.67
CA VAL A 160 -3.34 -8.10 -5.88
C VAL A 160 -2.77 -7.91 -4.46
N ALA A 161 -1.68 -7.18 -4.29
CA ALA A 161 -1.14 -6.83 -2.98
C ALA A 161 -2.13 -5.96 -2.18
N GLU A 162 -2.72 -4.96 -2.83
CA GLU A 162 -3.74 -4.07 -2.26
C GLU A 162 -4.99 -4.85 -1.82
N SER A 163 -5.50 -5.77 -2.65
CA SER A 163 -6.67 -6.59 -2.31
C SER A 163 -6.42 -7.59 -1.16
N LYS A 164 -5.15 -7.98 -0.96
CA LYS A 164 -4.70 -8.81 0.18
C LYS A 164 -4.37 -7.99 1.43
N GLY A 165 -4.50 -6.66 1.39
CA GLY A 165 -4.21 -5.76 2.52
C GLY A 165 -2.72 -5.47 2.74
N LEU A 166 -1.85 -5.81 1.79
CA LEU A 166 -0.41 -5.51 1.82
C LEU A 166 -0.16 -4.08 1.28
N PHE A 167 -0.72 -3.08 1.95
CA PHE A 167 -0.76 -1.70 1.43
C PHE A 167 0.62 -1.06 1.22
N GLU A 168 1.59 -1.35 2.08
CA GLU A 168 2.94 -0.79 1.94
C GLU A 168 3.68 -1.34 0.72
N GLU A 169 3.58 -2.66 0.51
CA GLU A 169 4.15 -3.30 -0.68
C GLU A 169 3.41 -2.84 -1.93
N ALA A 170 2.07 -2.72 -1.87
CA ALA A 170 1.29 -2.14 -2.96
C ALA A 170 1.75 -0.72 -3.31
N ALA A 171 2.00 0.15 -2.31
CA ALA A 171 2.52 1.50 -2.54
C ALA A 171 3.89 1.48 -3.24
N LYS A 172 4.83 0.65 -2.78
CA LYS A 172 6.14 0.48 -3.45
C LYS A 172 6.00 -0.01 -4.89
N LEU A 173 5.10 -0.96 -5.15
CA LEU A 173 4.86 -1.51 -6.49
C LEU A 173 4.19 -0.50 -7.42
N TYR A 174 3.22 0.28 -6.94
CA TYR A 174 2.64 1.37 -7.72
C TYR A 174 3.66 2.45 -8.02
N ASP A 175 4.57 2.75 -7.09
CA ASP A 175 5.69 3.68 -7.29
C ASP A 175 6.63 3.15 -8.38
N LEU A 176 6.97 1.86 -8.33
CA LEU A 176 7.76 1.17 -9.34
C LEU A 176 7.10 1.20 -10.73
N ALA A 177 5.77 1.13 -10.78
CA ALA A 177 4.97 1.24 -12.00
C ALA A 177 4.72 2.69 -12.46
N LYS A 178 5.24 3.69 -11.73
CA LYS A 178 5.03 5.14 -11.95
C LYS A 178 3.57 5.57 -11.87
N ASN A 179 2.78 4.93 -11.01
CA ASN A 179 1.38 5.27 -10.76
C ASN A 179 1.26 6.15 -9.50
N ALA A 180 1.62 7.43 -9.65
CA ALA A 180 1.72 8.35 -8.52
C ALA A 180 0.37 8.56 -7.78
N ASP A 181 -0.75 8.57 -8.50
CA ASP A 181 -2.08 8.72 -7.90
C ASP A 181 -2.35 7.62 -6.86
N LYS A 182 -2.09 6.35 -7.22
CA LYS A 182 -2.29 5.21 -6.32
C LYS A 182 -1.31 5.18 -5.17
N VAL A 183 -0.07 5.60 -5.39
CA VAL A 183 0.93 5.74 -4.31
C VAL A 183 0.43 6.68 -3.24
N LEU A 184 0.03 7.91 -3.60
CA LEU A 184 -0.41 8.88 -2.62
C LEU A 184 -1.73 8.48 -1.95
N GLU A 185 -2.66 7.87 -2.68
CA GLU A 185 -3.90 7.32 -2.10
C GLU A 185 -3.60 6.30 -0.98
N LEU A 186 -2.70 5.35 -1.24
CA LEU A 186 -2.31 4.34 -0.25
C LEU A 186 -1.50 4.95 0.89
N MET A 187 -0.61 5.89 0.60
CA MET A 187 0.15 6.59 1.64
C MET A 187 -0.77 7.38 2.56
N ASN A 188 -1.80 8.05 2.04
CA ASN A 188 -2.78 8.76 2.88
C ASN A 188 -3.50 7.80 3.83
N LYS A 189 -3.92 6.62 3.33
CA LYS A 189 -4.54 5.58 4.15
C LYS A 189 -3.60 5.00 5.21
N LEU A 190 -2.32 4.84 4.89
CA LEU A 190 -1.30 4.31 5.80
C LEU A 190 -0.88 5.33 6.87
N LEU A 191 -0.76 6.62 6.51
CA LEU A 191 -0.32 7.68 7.41
C LEU A 191 -1.43 8.11 8.37
N SER A 192 -2.67 8.22 7.88
CA SER A 192 -3.82 8.66 8.67
C SER A 192 -3.92 8.05 10.08
N PRO A 193 -3.87 6.71 10.28
CA PRO A 193 -4.02 6.12 11.61
C PRO A 193 -2.78 6.29 12.53
N VAL A 194 -1.62 6.69 11.98
CA VAL A 194 -0.37 6.80 12.74
C VAL A 194 0.03 8.24 13.05
N VAL A 195 -0.61 9.25 12.45
CA VAL A 195 -0.21 10.66 12.55
C VAL A 195 -0.08 11.14 14.00
N SER A 196 -1.10 10.90 14.84
CA SER A 196 -1.14 11.37 16.22
C SER A 196 -0.29 10.55 17.21
N GLN A 197 0.18 9.37 16.80
CA GLN A 197 0.93 8.47 17.67
C GLN A 197 2.30 9.06 18.06
N VAL A 198 2.82 8.68 19.23
CA VAL A 198 4.15 9.10 19.68
C VAL A 198 5.22 8.43 18.82
N SER A 199 6.13 9.22 18.27
CA SER A 199 7.26 8.73 17.48
C SER A 199 8.30 8.09 18.39
N ALA A 200 8.38 6.75 18.35
CA ALA A 200 9.45 5.99 19.00
C ALA A 200 10.45 5.46 17.95
N PRO A 201 11.73 5.26 18.32
CA PRO A 201 12.71 4.63 17.43
C PRO A 201 12.20 3.27 16.96
N GLN A 202 12.28 3.01 15.65
CA GLN A 202 11.76 1.79 15.00
C GLN A 202 10.23 1.59 15.06
N SER A 203 9.47 2.62 15.45
CA SER A 203 8.01 2.56 15.39
C SER A 203 7.49 2.46 13.95
N ASN A 204 6.28 1.92 13.81
CA ASN A 204 5.57 1.92 12.53
C ASN A 204 5.40 3.33 11.96
N LYS A 205 5.12 4.32 12.83
CA LYS A 205 5.04 5.74 12.45
C LYS A 205 6.33 6.22 11.81
N GLU A 206 7.47 5.99 12.45
CA GLU A 206 8.78 6.43 11.94
C GLU A 206 9.11 5.80 10.58
N ARG A 207 8.83 4.51 10.41
CA ARG A 207 9.05 3.81 9.15
C ARG A 207 8.16 4.36 8.02
N LEU A 208 6.87 4.59 8.30
CA LEU A 208 5.93 5.15 7.32
C LEU A 208 6.25 6.62 7.00
N LYS A 209 6.65 7.41 8.00
CA LYS A 209 7.13 8.79 7.85
C LYS A 209 8.35 8.85 6.93
N ASN A 210 9.35 8.01 7.16
CA ASN A 210 10.55 7.96 6.32
C ASN A 210 10.22 7.56 4.87
N MET A 211 9.31 6.60 4.68
CA MET A 211 8.81 6.23 3.35
C MET A 211 8.08 7.39 2.67
N ALA A 212 7.22 8.10 3.40
CA ALA A 212 6.48 9.25 2.89
C ALA A 212 7.40 10.43 2.51
N HIS A 213 8.39 10.76 3.34
CA HIS A 213 9.37 11.80 3.02
C HIS A 213 10.19 11.43 1.78
N ALA A 214 10.65 10.18 1.66
CA ALA A 214 11.39 9.74 0.48
C ALA A 214 10.56 9.87 -0.82
N ILE A 215 9.26 9.58 -0.77
CA ILE A 215 8.34 9.77 -1.90
C ILE A 215 8.14 11.26 -2.19
N ALA A 216 7.89 12.08 -1.16
CA ALA A 216 7.66 13.52 -1.27
C ALA A 216 8.84 14.25 -1.91
N GLU A 217 10.06 14.01 -1.42
CA GLU A 217 11.28 14.62 -1.95
C GLU A 217 11.50 14.26 -3.43
N ARG A 218 11.29 12.98 -3.77
CA ARG A 218 11.40 12.51 -5.16
C ARG A 218 10.35 13.12 -6.08
N TYR A 219 9.09 13.17 -5.65
CA TYR A 219 8.00 13.70 -6.48
C TYR A 219 8.16 15.21 -6.69
N LYS A 220 8.60 15.96 -5.66
CA LYS A 220 8.98 17.37 -5.79
C LYS A 220 10.14 17.57 -6.77
N ALA A 221 11.21 16.79 -6.64
CA ALA A 221 12.38 16.89 -7.51
C ALA A 221 12.06 16.55 -8.98
N GLN A 222 11.12 15.64 -9.23
CA GLN A 222 10.70 15.23 -10.56
C GLN A 222 9.54 16.05 -11.13
N GLY A 223 8.95 16.97 -10.36
CA GLY A 223 7.77 17.75 -10.76
C GLY A 223 6.53 16.89 -10.99
N ILE A 224 6.39 15.76 -10.30
CA ILE A 224 5.23 14.87 -10.40
C ILE A 224 4.09 15.46 -9.59
N SER A 225 3.00 15.82 -10.26
CA SER A 225 1.75 16.24 -9.62
C SER A 225 0.65 15.21 -9.90
N THR A 226 -0.06 14.82 -8.85
CA THR A 226 -1.23 13.93 -8.92
C THR A 226 -2.53 14.74 -8.94
N LYS A 227 -3.67 14.06 -8.81
CA LYS A 227 -4.94 14.73 -8.53
C LYS A 227 -4.81 15.64 -7.30
N LYS A 228 -5.08 16.94 -7.51
CA LYS A 228 -5.01 17.99 -6.47
C LYS A 228 -5.52 17.59 -5.08
N PRO A 229 -6.70 16.96 -4.90
CA PRO A 229 -7.17 16.60 -3.56
C PRO A 229 -6.31 15.54 -2.86
N VAL A 230 -5.79 14.55 -3.60
CA VAL A 230 -4.96 13.46 -3.04
C VAL A 230 -3.60 14.01 -2.62
N ASP A 231 -3.02 14.85 -3.48
CA ASP A 231 -1.76 15.55 -3.25
C ASP A 231 -1.83 16.48 -2.03
N SER A 232 -2.89 17.29 -1.94
CA SER A 232 -3.08 18.19 -0.80
C SER A 232 -3.26 17.45 0.52
N THR A 233 -4.00 16.33 0.51
CA THR A 233 -4.16 15.49 1.71
C THR A 233 -2.82 14.90 2.14
N PHE A 234 -1.99 14.45 1.20
CA PHE A 234 -0.70 13.83 1.50
C PHE A 234 0.27 14.82 2.17
N TYR A 235 0.44 16.01 1.60
CA TYR A 235 1.30 17.02 2.21
C TYR A 235 0.75 17.54 3.54
N LEU A 236 -0.57 17.69 3.66
CA LEU A 236 -1.19 18.06 4.94
C LEU A 236 -0.96 16.99 6.02
N LEU A 237 -1.01 15.70 5.68
CA LEU A 237 -0.67 14.62 6.62
C LEU A 237 0.82 14.65 7.03
N LEU A 238 1.73 14.96 6.11
CA LEU A 238 3.16 15.13 6.43
C LEU A 238 3.40 16.32 7.38
N ASP A 239 2.74 17.44 7.14
CA ASP A 239 2.82 18.61 8.00
C ASP A 239 2.22 18.31 9.39
N LEU A 240 1.11 17.56 9.45
CA LEU A 240 0.53 17.09 10.71
C LEU A 240 1.46 16.14 11.47
N ILE A 241 2.18 15.25 10.78
CA ILE A 241 3.20 14.41 11.43
C ILE A 241 4.28 15.29 12.08
N THR A 242 4.74 16.31 11.36
CA THR A 242 5.73 17.28 11.88
C THR A 242 5.18 18.02 13.10
N PHE A 243 3.92 18.46 13.06
CA PHE A 243 3.24 19.06 14.21
C PHE A 243 3.21 18.14 15.43
N PHE A 244 2.77 16.89 15.27
CA PHE A 244 2.69 15.94 16.39
C PHE A 244 4.07 15.56 16.92
N ASP A 245 5.09 15.49 16.07
CA ASP A 245 6.47 15.23 16.52
C ASP A 245 7.01 16.37 17.39
N GLU A 246 6.81 17.63 16.98
CA GLU A 246 7.20 18.80 17.80
C GLU A 246 6.38 18.91 19.09
N TYR A 247 5.08 18.57 19.03
CA TYR A 247 4.19 18.51 20.21
C TYR A 247 4.69 17.47 21.22
N HIS A 248 4.95 16.24 20.78
CA HIS A 248 5.44 15.16 21.64
C HIS A 248 6.86 15.40 22.15
N ALA A 249 7.70 16.13 21.40
CA ALA A 249 9.01 16.57 21.85
C ALA A 249 8.95 17.70 22.91
N GLY A 250 7.78 18.31 23.14
CA GLY A 250 7.60 19.39 24.10
C GLY A 250 7.99 20.77 23.57
N HIS A 251 8.24 20.93 22.26
CA HIS A 251 8.50 22.21 21.61
C HIS A 251 7.18 22.94 21.30
N ILE A 252 6.52 23.38 22.37
CA ILE A 252 5.16 23.94 22.34
C ILE A 252 5.01 25.12 21.39
N ASP A 253 5.99 26.04 21.37
CA ASP A 253 5.90 27.25 20.54
C ASP A 253 6.01 26.92 19.05
N ARG A 254 6.92 26.02 18.66
CA ARG A 254 7.04 25.55 17.27
C ARG A 254 5.80 24.77 16.82
N ALA A 255 5.26 23.92 17.69
CA ALA A 255 4.03 23.20 17.39
C ALA A 255 2.86 24.18 17.19
N PHE A 256 2.81 25.27 17.95
CA PHE A 256 1.81 26.32 17.79
C PHE A 256 1.96 27.07 16.45
N ASP A 257 3.18 27.43 16.05
CA ASP A 257 3.44 28.09 14.77
C ASP A 257 3.02 27.22 13.58
N ILE A 258 3.27 25.91 13.64
CA ILE A 258 2.87 24.96 12.59
C ILE A 258 1.33 24.88 12.49
N ILE A 259 0.61 24.75 13.61
CA ILE A 259 -0.86 24.65 13.56
C ILE A 259 -1.51 25.96 13.08
N GLU A 260 -0.92 27.10 13.39
CA GLU A 260 -1.34 28.40 12.85
C GLU A 260 -1.17 28.47 11.33
N GLN A 261 -0.04 27.98 10.81
CA GLN A 261 0.23 27.93 9.36
C GLN A 261 -0.67 26.94 8.63
N LEU A 262 -0.95 25.78 9.25
CA LEU A 262 -1.83 24.75 8.68
C LEU A 262 -3.26 25.24 8.48
N LYS A 263 -3.70 26.23 9.28
CA LYS A 263 -5.05 26.80 9.23
C LYS A 263 -6.15 25.73 9.29
N LEU A 264 -5.89 24.61 9.97
CA LEU A 264 -6.82 23.49 10.07
C LEU A 264 -7.91 23.77 11.11
N VAL A 265 -7.55 24.48 12.18
CA VAL A 265 -8.42 24.82 13.31
C VAL A 265 -8.55 26.33 13.46
N PRO A 266 -9.71 26.86 13.91
CA PRO A 266 -9.86 28.29 14.12
C PRO A 266 -9.15 28.73 15.40
N LEU A 267 -8.21 29.68 15.26
CA LEU A 267 -7.56 30.37 16.38
C LEU A 267 -8.27 31.69 16.73
N SER A 268 -9.39 32.00 16.10
CA SER A 268 -10.21 33.18 16.44
C SER A 268 -11.67 32.89 16.17
N GLN A 269 -12.56 33.52 16.94
CA GLN A 269 -14.01 33.33 16.86
C GLN A 269 -14.56 33.62 15.45
N GLU A 270 -13.97 34.60 14.76
CA GLU A 270 -14.37 35.06 13.42
C GLU A 270 -14.18 33.99 12.35
N TYR A 271 -13.15 33.15 12.48
CA TYR A 271 -12.83 32.12 11.49
C TYR A 271 -13.58 30.80 11.73
N VAL A 272 -14.38 30.68 12.80
CA VAL A 272 -15.03 29.40 13.15
C VAL A 272 -15.93 28.92 12.02
N GLU A 273 -16.83 29.76 11.51
CA GLU A 273 -17.77 29.39 10.45
C GLU A 273 -17.06 29.02 9.13
N GLU A 274 -16.04 29.80 8.75
CA GLU A 274 -15.20 29.53 7.58
C GLU A 274 -14.54 28.15 7.68
N ARG A 275 -13.98 27.82 8.85
CA ARG A 275 -13.31 26.53 9.08
C ARG A 275 -14.31 25.37 9.11
N VAL A 276 -15.53 25.57 9.62
CA VAL A 276 -16.61 24.56 9.57
C VAL A 276 -17.03 24.29 8.12
N ALA A 277 -17.09 25.32 7.28
CA ALA A 277 -17.37 25.16 5.85
C ALA A 277 -16.21 24.43 5.12
N ALA A 278 -14.96 24.78 5.44
CA ALA A 278 -13.78 24.11 4.91
C ALA A 278 -13.71 22.63 5.32
N PHE A 279 -14.15 22.30 6.56
CA PHE A 279 -14.15 20.94 7.08
C PHE A 279 -14.89 19.93 6.20
N ARG A 280 -16.00 20.36 5.57
CA ARG A 280 -16.79 19.52 4.66
C ARG A 280 -16.03 19.08 3.41
N HIS A 281 -14.98 19.80 3.05
CA HIS A 281 -14.17 19.55 1.86
C HIS A 281 -12.92 18.71 2.15
N PHE A 282 -12.59 18.47 3.42
CA PHE A 282 -11.45 17.62 3.77
C PHE A 282 -11.73 16.14 3.48
N SER A 283 -10.67 15.41 3.11
CA SER A 283 -10.75 13.97 2.93
C SER A 283 -11.00 13.26 4.27
N ASP A 284 -11.50 12.03 4.21
CA ASP A 284 -11.79 11.26 5.42
C ASP A 284 -10.53 11.10 6.29
N GLU A 285 -9.37 10.89 5.68
CA GLU A 285 -8.08 10.72 6.37
C GLU A 285 -7.75 11.90 7.30
N ILE A 286 -8.02 13.13 6.88
CA ILE A 286 -7.81 14.33 7.70
C ILE A 286 -8.88 14.43 8.78
N ARG A 287 -10.15 14.15 8.43
CA ARG A 287 -11.27 14.24 9.37
C ARG A 287 -11.10 13.30 10.57
N HIS A 288 -10.57 12.08 10.35
CA HIS A 288 -10.28 11.13 11.43
C HIS A 288 -9.24 11.64 12.43
N ASN A 289 -8.29 12.46 11.98
CA ASN A 289 -7.21 13.00 12.84
C ASN A 289 -7.60 14.29 13.56
N LEU A 290 -8.71 14.93 13.19
CA LEU A 290 -9.05 16.26 13.71
C LEU A 290 -9.27 16.27 15.23
N SER A 291 -9.88 15.22 15.79
CA SER A 291 -10.10 15.12 17.24
C SER A 291 -8.79 15.22 18.03
N GLU A 292 -7.75 14.52 17.57
CA GLU A 292 -6.43 14.55 18.20
C GLU A 292 -5.73 15.88 17.99
N VAL A 293 -5.88 16.51 16.82
CA VAL A 293 -5.33 17.84 16.55
C VAL A 293 -5.96 18.88 17.48
N LEU A 294 -7.28 18.83 17.68
CA LEU A 294 -7.98 19.72 18.61
C LEU A 294 -7.48 19.55 20.05
N LEU A 295 -7.33 18.31 20.51
CA LEU A 295 -6.81 18.02 21.84
C LEU A 295 -5.36 18.50 22.00
N ALA A 296 -4.48 18.22 21.04
CA ALA A 296 -3.09 18.68 21.06
C ALA A 296 -3.01 20.22 21.08
N THR A 297 -3.82 20.89 20.26
CA THR A 297 -3.88 22.36 20.22
C THR A 297 -4.37 22.94 21.54
N MET A 298 -5.41 22.34 22.14
CA MET A 298 -5.92 22.76 23.45
C MET A 298 -4.88 22.54 24.57
N ASN A 299 -4.15 21.41 24.53
CA ASN A 299 -3.04 21.14 25.46
C ASN A 299 -1.91 22.16 25.34
N ILE A 300 -1.58 22.57 24.12
CA ILE A 300 -0.59 23.63 23.84
C ILE A 300 -1.04 24.95 24.50
N LEU A 301 -2.27 25.38 24.24
CA LEU A 301 -2.85 26.62 24.80
C LEU A 301 -2.87 26.58 26.33
N PHE A 302 -3.32 25.47 26.92
CA PHE A 302 -3.34 25.29 28.36
C PHE A 302 -1.94 25.33 28.98
N THR A 303 -0.96 24.75 28.31
CA THR A 303 0.42 24.76 28.80
C THR A 303 1.04 26.15 28.72
N GLN A 304 0.78 26.90 27.65
CA GLN A 304 1.19 28.30 27.53
C GLN A 304 0.53 29.16 28.63
N TYR A 305 -0.76 28.96 28.89
CA TYR A 305 -1.48 29.62 29.98
C TYR A 305 -0.86 29.31 31.36
N LYS A 306 -0.56 28.04 31.64
CA LYS A 306 0.10 27.63 32.89
C LYS A 306 1.49 28.27 33.03
N ARG A 307 2.28 28.33 31.94
CA ARG A 307 3.58 29.01 31.93
C ARG A 307 3.45 30.50 32.24
N LEU A 308 2.44 31.18 31.70
CA LEU A 308 2.16 32.60 31.98
C LEU A 308 1.78 32.83 33.45
N LYS A 309 0.90 32.00 34.03
CA LYS A 309 0.54 32.09 35.45
C LYS A 309 1.70 31.77 36.40
N CYS A 310 2.50 30.74 36.10
CA CYS A 310 3.65 30.36 36.93
C CYS A 310 4.84 31.33 36.81
N ALA A 311 4.95 32.12 35.73
CA ALA A 311 5.94 33.20 35.62
C ALA A 311 5.57 34.45 36.42
N SER A 312 4.38 34.49 37.04
CA SER A 312 3.82 35.65 37.74
C SER A 312 4.13 35.79 39.25
N PRO A 313 4.85 34.90 39.98
CA PRO A 313 5.29 35.21 41.33
C PRO A 313 6.69 35.86 41.32
N ALA A 314 6.75 37.14 41.72
CA ALA A 314 7.93 37.82 42.29
C ALA A 314 8.73 38.86 41.46
N THR A 315 8.15 39.61 40.52
CA THR A 315 8.81 40.88 40.10
C THR A 315 7.81 42.02 39.81
N PRO A 316 7.78 43.12 40.58
CA PRO A 316 6.74 44.16 40.50
C PRO A 316 6.90 45.16 39.33
N ALA A 317 7.67 44.82 38.27
CA ALA A 317 8.17 45.81 37.31
C ALA A 317 7.80 45.57 35.83
N ARG A 318 6.95 44.59 35.51
CA ARG A 318 6.49 44.37 34.11
C ARG A 318 5.10 44.97 33.89
N PRO A 319 4.85 45.67 32.75
CA PRO A 319 3.55 46.26 32.46
C PRO A 319 2.47 45.16 32.41
N THR A 320 1.58 45.20 33.39
CA THR A 320 0.49 44.24 33.67
C THR A 320 -0.46 44.04 32.48
N ARG A 321 -0.67 45.09 31.67
CA ARG A 321 -1.62 45.07 30.53
C ARG A 321 -1.27 44.05 29.44
N VAL A 322 0.00 43.89 29.09
CA VAL A 322 0.42 42.96 28.02
C VAL A 322 0.20 41.49 28.41
N ILE A 323 0.27 41.20 29.71
CA ILE A 323 0.05 39.86 30.26
C ILE A 323 -1.45 39.55 30.33
N GLU A 324 -2.27 40.52 30.76
CA GLU A 324 -3.73 40.43 30.76
C GLU A 324 -4.29 40.26 29.34
N ASP A 325 -3.75 40.99 28.35
CA ASP A 325 -4.15 40.86 26.95
C ASP A 325 -3.84 39.46 26.40
N ARG A 326 -2.65 38.91 26.71
CA ARG A 326 -2.28 37.54 26.31
C ARG A 326 -3.11 36.46 27.00
N ASP A 327 -3.47 36.65 28.27
CA ASP A 327 -4.37 35.74 28.99
C ASP A 327 -5.76 35.72 28.34
N SER A 328 -6.29 36.90 28.02
CA SER A 328 -7.57 37.05 27.35
C SER A 328 -7.56 36.41 25.95
N GLN A 329 -6.44 36.53 25.22
CA GLN A 329 -6.26 35.97 23.89
C GLN A 329 -6.24 34.44 23.91
N LEU A 330 -5.48 33.81 24.82
CA LEU A 330 -5.44 32.34 24.94
C LEU A 330 -6.80 31.76 25.32
N ARG A 331 -7.54 32.43 26.23
CA ARG A 331 -8.92 32.05 26.57
C ARG A 331 -9.86 32.20 25.37
N SER A 332 -9.69 33.25 24.56
CA SER A 332 -10.50 33.44 23.34
C SER A 332 -10.23 32.36 22.29
N GLN A 333 -8.97 31.94 22.13
CA GLN A 333 -8.56 30.85 21.25
C GLN A 333 -9.15 29.51 21.69
N ALA A 334 -9.09 29.21 22.99
CA ALA A 334 -9.72 28.02 23.57
C ALA A 334 -11.25 27.98 23.31
N ARG A 335 -11.95 29.10 23.51
CA ARG A 335 -13.39 29.22 23.20
C ARG A 335 -13.70 28.99 21.73
N ALA A 336 -12.87 29.52 20.82
CA ALA A 336 -13.03 29.32 19.38
C ALA A 336 -12.91 27.83 19.00
N LEU A 337 -11.94 27.11 19.58
CA LEU A 337 -11.77 25.67 19.36
C LEU A 337 -12.96 24.84 19.86
N ILE A 338 -13.54 25.18 21.00
CA ILE A 338 -14.70 24.48 21.57
C ILE A 338 -15.95 24.74 20.74
N THR A 339 -16.18 26.00 20.34
CA THR A 339 -17.29 26.37 19.46
C THR A 339 -17.19 25.58 18.15
N PHE A 340 -15.98 25.52 17.57
CA PHE A 340 -15.71 24.73 16.37
C PHE A 340 -15.97 23.24 16.57
N ALA A 341 -15.46 22.63 17.65
CA ALA A 341 -15.68 21.22 17.97
C ALA A 341 -17.18 20.88 18.15
N GLY A 342 -17.97 21.81 18.69
CA GLY A 342 -19.42 21.65 18.86
C GLY A 342 -20.23 21.79 17.56
N MET A 343 -19.72 22.54 16.56
CA MET A 343 -20.42 22.77 15.29
C MET A 343 -20.13 21.71 14.23
N ILE A 344 -19.09 20.90 14.41
CA ILE A 344 -18.72 19.86 13.44
C ILE A 344 -19.70 18.67 13.52
N PRO A 345 -20.30 18.23 12.39
CA PRO A 345 -21.26 17.13 12.35
C PRO A 345 -20.60 15.74 12.49
N TYR A 346 -19.28 15.69 12.60
CA TYR A 346 -18.52 14.48 12.87
C TYR A 346 -18.56 14.23 14.38
N ARG A 347 -18.93 13.03 14.82
CA ARG A 347 -18.76 12.65 16.23
C ARG A 347 -17.26 12.60 16.53
N THR A 348 -16.69 13.74 16.91
CA THR A 348 -15.53 13.73 17.80
C THR A 348 -15.93 12.84 18.97
N SER A 349 -15.07 11.91 19.41
CA SER A 349 -15.40 11.03 20.53
C SER A 349 -15.95 11.89 21.68
N GLY A 350 -17.06 11.51 22.31
CA GLY A 350 -17.67 12.33 23.37
C GLY A 350 -16.68 12.70 24.49
N ASP A 351 -15.63 11.88 24.68
CA ASP A 351 -14.48 12.13 25.55
C ASP A 351 -13.65 13.36 25.11
N THR A 352 -13.44 13.58 23.81
CA THR A 352 -12.70 14.73 23.27
C THR A 352 -13.38 16.05 23.65
N ASN A 353 -14.70 16.18 23.41
CA ASN A 353 -15.42 17.41 23.75
C ASN A 353 -15.46 17.64 25.27
N ALA A 354 -15.62 16.57 26.07
CA ALA A 354 -15.59 16.67 27.53
C ALA A 354 -14.22 17.16 28.04
N ARG A 355 -13.12 16.63 27.49
CA ARG A 355 -11.76 17.07 27.84
C ARG A 355 -11.49 18.50 27.42
N LEU A 356 -11.91 18.91 26.22
CA LEU A 356 -11.76 20.29 25.77
C LEU A 356 -12.45 21.27 26.73
N VAL A 357 -13.70 20.97 27.12
CA VAL A 357 -14.45 21.79 28.10
C VAL A 357 -13.77 21.79 29.47
N GLN A 358 -13.30 20.63 29.96
CA GLN A 358 -12.59 20.56 31.24
C GLN A 358 -11.34 21.44 31.25
N MET A 359 -10.56 21.45 30.17
CA MET A 359 -9.36 22.28 30.05
C MET A 359 -9.70 23.77 29.99
N GLU A 360 -10.79 24.16 29.33
CA GLU A 360 -11.24 25.55 29.32
C GLU A 360 -11.70 26.00 30.71
N VAL A 361 -12.45 25.17 31.44
CA VAL A 361 -12.86 25.48 32.81
C VAL A 361 -11.65 25.70 33.72
N LEU A 362 -10.56 24.97 33.51
CA LEU A 362 -9.29 25.19 34.24
C LEU A 362 -8.54 26.46 33.81
N MET A 363 -8.87 27.05 32.66
CA MET A 363 -8.34 28.33 32.18
C MET A 363 -9.20 29.53 32.58
N ASN A 364 -10.43 29.32 33.03
CA ASN A 364 -11.28 30.38 33.57
C ASN A 364 -10.88 30.74 35.01
#